data_AF-A0A4Q5WGP4-F1
#
_entry.id   AF-A0A4Q5WGP4-F1
#
_cell.length_a   1.000
_cell.length_b   1.000
_cell.length_c   1.000
_cell.angle_alpha   90.00
_cell.angle_beta   90.00
_cell.angle_gamma   90.00
#
_symmetry.space_group_name_H-M   'P 1'
#
loop_
_entity.id
_entity.type
_entity.pdbx_description
1 polymer ?
#
loop_
_entity_poly.entity_id
_entity_poly.type
_entity_poly.pdbx_seq_one_letter_code
_entity_poly.pdbx_strand_id
1 'polypeptide(L)'
;MTLSKFLALACLLPASALAQTKNKVAYVNPLIGTERMGHTYPGATVPFGAVQLSPDTDTIPYEVNGKYNPKVYEYCAGYQYADKTIVGFSHTHFSGTGHSDLGDVLLMPTTGALQLNPGTADAPETGFRSAFSHSTEKAEAGYYRVHLDEPDVDAELSATTRVGLHRYTFRKGGPALLVLDLVHGIYNHSQKNVWTFVRIENDTLLTGYRQTTGWA
;
A
#
# COMPACT_ATOMS: atom_id res chain seq x y z
N MET A 1 17.49 -17.33 -61.93
CA MET A 1 16.98 -17.11 -60.56
C MET A 1 16.99 -15.62 -60.29
N THR A 2 15.82 -15.00 -60.29
CA THR A 2 15.64 -13.55 -60.44
C THR A 2 15.94 -12.77 -59.15
N LEU A 3 16.65 -11.65 -59.32
CA LEU A 3 17.06 -10.66 -58.30
C LEU A 3 15.90 -10.18 -57.39
N SER A 4 14.66 -10.31 -57.87
CA SER A 4 13.42 -10.00 -57.15
C SER A 4 13.21 -10.84 -55.87
N LYS A 5 13.71 -12.08 -55.80
CA LYS A 5 13.57 -12.92 -54.59
C LYS A 5 14.52 -12.50 -53.45
N PHE A 6 15.65 -11.85 -53.76
CA PHE A 6 16.60 -11.38 -52.75
C PHE A 6 16.14 -10.07 -52.08
N LEU A 7 15.45 -9.21 -52.81
CA LEU A 7 14.95 -7.93 -52.28
C LEU A 7 13.81 -8.13 -51.26
N ALA A 8 12.98 -9.16 -51.43
CA ALA A 8 11.92 -9.49 -50.47
C ALA A 8 12.45 -10.03 -49.13
N LEU A 9 13.61 -10.70 -49.14
CA LEU A 9 14.22 -11.26 -47.93
C LEU A 9 14.96 -10.19 -47.09
N ALA A 10 15.48 -9.15 -47.74
CA ALA A 10 16.17 -8.04 -47.07
C ALA A 10 15.20 -7.09 -46.32
N CYS A 11 13.95 -6.99 -46.75
CA CYS A 11 12.92 -6.17 -46.06
C CYS A 11 12.28 -6.84 -44.84
N LEU A 12 12.43 -8.17 -44.66
CA LEU A 12 11.84 -8.90 -43.53
C LEU A 12 12.76 -8.97 -42.30
N LEU A 13 14.07 -8.79 -42.48
CA LEU A 13 15.08 -8.84 -41.40
C LEU A 13 15.02 -7.68 -40.39
N PRO A 14 14.78 -6.41 -40.77
CA PRO A 14 14.75 -5.33 -39.78
C PRO A 14 13.45 -5.30 -38.94
N ALA A 15 12.37 -5.92 -39.41
CA ALA A 15 11.11 -6.02 -38.65
C ALA A 15 11.21 -7.01 -37.47
N SER A 16 12.06 -8.03 -37.56
CA SER A 16 12.27 -9.01 -36.48
C SER A 16 13.08 -8.47 -35.31
N ALA A 17 13.91 -7.44 -35.53
CA ALA A 17 14.78 -6.86 -34.49
C ALA A 17 14.02 -5.95 -33.50
N LEU A 18 12.88 -5.38 -33.91
CA LEU A 18 12.03 -4.55 -33.05
C LEU A 18 10.99 -5.36 -32.24
N ALA A 19 10.82 -6.64 -32.53
CA ALA A 19 9.82 -7.51 -31.89
C ALA A 19 10.26 -8.09 -30.53
N GLN A 20 11.46 -7.77 -30.03
CA GLN A 20 12.04 -8.37 -28.82
C GLN A 20 12.36 -7.39 -27.69
N THR A 21 11.76 -6.20 -27.64
CA THR A 21 11.81 -5.40 -26.40
C THR A 21 10.90 -6.04 -25.35
N LYS A 22 11.41 -7.07 -24.67
CA LYS A 22 10.76 -7.64 -23.48
C LYS A 22 10.57 -6.53 -22.45
N ASN A 23 9.33 -6.33 -22.01
CA ASN A 23 9.03 -5.41 -20.93
C ASN A 23 9.67 -5.94 -19.64
N LYS A 24 10.81 -5.37 -19.24
CA LYS A 24 11.55 -5.82 -18.05
C LYS A 24 10.77 -5.61 -16.76
N VAL A 25 9.83 -4.65 -16.75
CA VAL A 25 9.00 -4.34 -15.59
C VAL A 25 8.11 -5.53 -15.20
N ALA A 26 7.71 -6.36 -16.17
CA ALA A 26 6.91 -7.55 -15.94
C ALA A 26 7.62 -8.64 -15.11
N TYR A 27 8.95 -8.54 -14.90
CA TYR A 27 9.70 -9.45 -14.04
C TYR A 27 9.73 -9.02 -12.57
N VAL A 28 9.30 -7.79 -12.26
CA VAL A 28 9.29 -7.28 -10.89
C VAL A 28 8.10 -7.88 -10.15
N ASN A 29 8.37 -8.56 -9.04
CA ASN A 29 7.36 -9.02 -8.10
C ASN A 29 7.56 -8.31 -6.73
N PRO A 30 6.76 -7.28 -6.41
CA PRO A 30 6.88 -6.54 -5.15
C PRO A 30 6.59 -7.36 -3.89
N LEU A 31 5.95 -8.54 -4.01
CA LEU A 31 5.70 -9.42 -2.87
C LEU A 31 6.96 -10.19 -2.42
N ILE A 32 8.04 -10.16 -3.21
CA ILE A 32 9.30 -10.78 -2.76
C ILE A 32 9.88 -9.95 -1.62
N GLY A 33 10.07 -10.59 -0.46
CA GLY A 33 10.61 -9.96 0.75
C GLY A 33 9.55 -9.42 1.72
N THR A 34 8.27 -9.55 1.41
CA THR A 34 7.17 -9.08 2.28
C THR A 34 6.75 -10.11 3.33
N GLU A 35 7.27 -11.33 3.25
CA GLU A 35 7.08 -12.36 4.28
C GLU A 35 8.29 -12.41 5.23
N ARG A 36 8.02 -12.52 6.54
CA ARG A 36 9.06 -12.59 7.57
C ARG A 36 9.95 -11.34 7.54
N MET A 37 11.26 -11.51 7.63
CA MET A 37 12.22 -10.44 7.96
C MET A 37 12.87 -9.77 6.74
N GLY A 38 12.24 -9.86 5.56
CA GLY A 38 12.68 -9.08 4.40
C GLY A 38 12.29 -7.60 4.52
N HIS A 39 11.14 -7.34 5.15
CA HIS A 39 10.61 -6.01 5.42
C HIS A 39 10.52 -5.12 4.18
N THR A 40 10.11 -5.67 3.04
CA THR A 40 9.70 -4.87 1.89
C THR A 40 8.20 -4.59 1.96
N TYR A 41 7.72 -3.66 1.12
CA TYR A 41 6.29 -3.36 0.99
C TYR A 41 5.83 -3.63 -0.45
N PRO A 42 4.59 -4.10 -0.69
CA PRO A 42 4.08 -4.40 -2.02
C PRO A 42 3.46 -3.19 -2.74
N GLY A 43 3.29 -2.07 -2.02
CA GLY A 43 2.63 -0.87 -2.51
C GLY A 43 3.26 -0.17 -3.70
N ALA A 44 2.51 0.77 -4.27
CA ALA A 44 2.92 1.53 -5.42
C ALA A 44 3.93 2.63 -5.06
N THR A 45 5.03 2.66 -5.80
CA THR A 45 5.99 3.78 -5.78
C THR A 45 6.66 3.91 -7.15
N VAL A 46 7.23 5.08 -7.43
CA VAL A 46 8.10 5.32 -8.58
C VAL A 46 9.57 5.29 -8.14
N PRO A 47 10.54 5.08 -9.06
CA PRO A 47 11.94 5.15 -8.70
C PRO A 47 12.29 6.44 -7.94
N PHE A 48 12.79 6.30 -6.72
CA PHE A 48 13.17 7.41 -5.82
C PHE A 48 12.01 8.38 -5.49
N GLY A 49 10.76 7.89 -5.50
CA GLY A 49 9.59 8.66 -5.12
C GLY A 49 9.51 8.94 -3.61
N ALA A 50 8.95 10.09 -3.25
CA ALA A 50 8.68 10.47 -1.87
C ALA A 50 7.46 9.75 -1.28
N VAL A 51 6.60 9.19 -2.12
CA VAL A 51 5.41 8.42 -1.71
C VAL A 51 5.65 6.93 -1.95
N GLN A 52 5.37 6.14 -0.92
CA GLN A 52 5.32 4.68 -0.94
C GLN A 52 3.91 4.29 -0.52
N LEU A 53 2.96 4.30 -1.46
CA LEU A 53 1.55 4.08 -1.14
C LEU A 53 1.27 2.59 -1.05
N SER A 54 1.16 2.07 0.18
CA SER A 54 1.14 0.63 0.47
C SER A 54 0.07 0.25 1.51
N PRO A 55 -0.46 -0.98 1.47
CA PRO A 55 -1.22 -1.54 2.59
C PRO A 55 -0.37 -1.68 3.86
N ASP A 56 -1.01 -1.44 5.00
CA ASP A 56 -0.55 -1.83 6.34
C ASP A 56 -1.41 -3.01 6.83
N THR A 57 -0.80 -4.12 7.24
CA THR A 57 -1.54 -5.31 7.70
C THR A 57 -1.79 -5.30 9.21
N ASP A 58 -0.95 -4.62 9.99
CA ASP A 58 -1.21 -4.39 11.41
C ASP A 58 -0.55 -3.13 11.97
N THR A 59 -1.00 -2.72 13.15
CA THR A 59 -0.47 -1.58 13.92
C THR A 59 -0.02 -2.06 15.29
N ILE A 60 1.18 -2.64 15.33
CA ILE A 60 1.72 -3.20 16.57
C ILE A 60 2.28 -2.08 17.46
N PRO A 61 1.85 -1.97 18.73
CA PRO A 61 2.41 -1.00 19.65
C PRO A 61 3.85 -1.36 20.00
N TYR A 62 4.72 -0.36 20.06
CA TYR A 62 6.12 -0.46 20.48
C TYR A 62 6.26 -1.10 21.86
N GLU A 63 5.36 -0.78 22.78
CA GLU A 63 5.36 -1.32 24.13
C GLU A 63 3.97 -1.78 24.56
N VAL A 64 3.95 -2.80 25.41
CA VAL A 64 2.75 -3.29 26.09
C VAL A 64 3.08 -3.37 27.58
N ASN A 65 2.30 -2.67 28.41
CA ASN A 65 2.51 -2.59 29.86
C ASN A 65 3.94 -2.12 30.23
N GLY A 66 4.46 -1.12 29.51
CA GLY A 66 5.78 -0.52 29.75
C GLY A 66 6.97 -1.41 29.39
N LYS A 67 6.76 -2.47 28.60
CA LYS A 67 7.82 -3.36 28.10
C LYS A 67 7.81 -3.39 26.58
N TYR A 68 9.01 -3.41 26.00
CA TYR A 68 9.20 -3.56 24.56
C TYR A 68 8.44 -4.77 24.01
N ASN A 69 7.71 -4.55 22.92
CA ASN A 69 6.98 -5.57 22.21
C ASN A 69 7.80 -6.04 21.00
N PRO A 70 8.41 -7.25 21.04
CA PRO A 70 9.26 -7.73 19.96
C PRO A 70 8.51 -7.92 18.63
N LYS A 71 7.18 -8.08 18.67
CA LYS A 71 6.37 -8.20 17.43
C LYS A 71 6.46 -6.96 16.56
N VAL A 72 6.76 -5.78 17.11
CA VAL A 72 6.87 -4.54 16.31
C VAL A 72 7.96 -4.64 15.24
N TYR A 73 8.97 -5.48 15.47
CA TYR A 73 10.05 -5.74 14.52
C TYR A 73 9.55 -6.43 13.25
N GLU A 74 8.51 -7.26 13.34
CA GLU A 74 7.91 -7.90 12.15
C GLU A 74 7.33 -6.84 11.20
N TYR A 75 6.86 -5.71 11.71
CA TYR A 75 6.11 -4.72 10.92
C TYR A 75 6.94 -3.52 10.47
N CYS A 76 8.27 -3.68 10.25
CA CYS A 76 9.14 -2.58 9.84
C CYS A 76 8.69 -1.83 8.59
N ALA A 77 8.04 -2.52 7.65
CA ALA A 77 7.49 -1.93 6.42
C ALA A 77 5.96 -1.88 6.39
N GLY A 78 5.28 -2.09 7.52
CA GLY A 78 3.82 -2.02 7.64
C GLY A 78 3.05 -3.25 7.15
N TYR A 79 3.63 -4.05 6.25
CA TYR A 79 3.00 -5.22 5.65
C TYR A 79 3.71 -6.52 6.02
N GLN A 80 2.93 -7.57 6.34
CA GLN A 80 3.38 -8.94 6.47
C GLN A 80 2.53 -9.87 5.60
N TYR A 81 3.17 -10.62 4.68
CA TYR A 81 2.47 -11.52 3.76
C TYR A 81 1.73 -12.66 4.48
N ALA A 82 2.07 -13.00 5.72
CA ALA A 82 1.34 -14.03 6.46
C ALA A 82 -0.01 -13.53 7.02
N ASP A 83 -0.21 -12.21 7.07
CA ASP A 83 -1.42 -11.62 7.63
C ASP A 83 -2.59 -11.72 6.67
N LYS A 84 -3.79 -11.80 7.25
CA LYS A 84 -5.05 -12.01 6.50
C LYS A 84 -5.97 -10.79 6.53
N THR A 85 -5.49 -9.68 7.10
CA THR A 85 -6.28 -8.47 7.21
C THR A 85 -5.42 -7.25 6.93
N ILE A 86 -6.05 -6.19 6.43
CA ILE A 86 -5.45 -4.88 6.13
C ILE A 86 -6.13 -3.84 7.01
N VAL A 87 -5.33 -3.05 7.72
CA VAL A 87 -5.76 -1.89 8.49
C VAL A 87 -6.19 -0.77 7.55
N GLY A 88 -5.38 -0.50 6.52
CA GLY A 88 -5.63 0.51 5.51
C GLY A 88 -4.40 0.75 4.65
N PHE A 89 -4.36 1.88 3.96
CA PHE A 89 -3.32 2.23 3.00
C PHE A 89 -2.67 3.56 3.40
N SER A 90 -1.40 3.54 3.80
CA SER A 90 -0.64 4.72 4.19
C SER A 90 0.39 5.12 3.12
N HIS A 91 0.95 6.33 3.20
CA HIS A 91 1.65 6.97 2.09
C HIS A 91 3.18 6.95 2.20
N THR A 92 3.74 6.52 3.33
CA THR A 92 5.17 6.57 3.62
C THR A 92 5.63 5.28 4.27
N HIS A 93 6.69 4.67 3.74
CA HIS A 93 7.19 3.37 4.19
C HIS A 93 8.70 3.25 4.00
N PHE A 94 9.36 2.57 4.93
CA PHE A 94 10.73 2.10 4.74
C PHE A 94 10.75 0.73 4.07
N SER A 95 11.81 0.45 3.32
CA SER A 95 12.02 -0.83 2.62
C SER A 95 13.32 -1.48 3.08
N GLY A 96 13.22 -2.67 3.66
CA GLY A 96 14.34 -3.51 4.09
C GLY A 96 15.03 -3.06 5.39
N THR A 97 14.35 -2.27 6.23
CA THR A 97 14.93 -1.78 7.49
C THR A 97 14.80 -2.81 8.61
N GLY A 98 15.70 -2.73 9.60
CA GLY A 98 15.60 -3.46 10.88
C GLY A 98 14.96 -2.65 12.01
N HIS A 99 14.34 -1.52 11.65
CA HIS A 99 13.61 -0.67 12.58
C HIS A 99 12.46 0.01 11.83
N SER A 100 11.42 0.37 12.57
CA SER A 100 10.12 0.74 12.01
C SER A 100 9.84 2.23 12.28
N ASP A 101 9.30 2.95 11.31
CA ASP A 101 8.73 4.30 11.46
C ASP A 101 7.81 4.57 10.25
N LEU A 102 7.31 5.80 10.11
CA LEU A 102 6.40 6.22 9.03
C LEU A 102 5.01 5.57 9.16
N GLY A 103 4.40 5.15 8.05
CA GLY A 103 2.99 4.75 8.00
C GLY A 103 2.07 5.97 8.12
N ASP A 104 2.42 7.07 7.46
CA ASP A 104 1.70 8.34 7.60
C ASP A 104 0.49 8.43 6.67
N VAL A 105 -0.57 9.09 7.15
CA VAL A 105 -1.80 9.40 6.40
C VAL A 105 -2.45 8.09 5.90
N LEU A 106 -3.10 7.37 6.81
CA LEU A 106 -3.79 6.14 6.46
C LEU A 106 -5.20 6.45 5.93
N LEU A 107 -5.52 5.84 4.79
CA LEU A 107 -6.84 5.85 4.20
C LEU A 107 -7.42 4.43 4.17
N MET A 108 -8.70 4.29 4.51
CA MET A 108 -9.40 3.01 4.40
C MET A 108 -10.81 3.22 3.85
N PRO A 109 -11.19 2.63 2.69
CA PRO A 109 -12.56 2.68 2.21
C PRO A 109 -13.46 1.79 3.08
N THR A 110 -14.68 2.24 3.35
CA THR A 110 -15.67 1.45 4.09
C THR A 110 -17.09 1.73 3.62
N THR A 111 -18.03 0.88 4.02
CA THR A 111 -19.46 1.05 3.76
C THR A 111 -20.25 0.81 5.06
N GLY A 112 -21.49 1.29 5.09
CA GLY A 112 -22.36 1.06 6.24
C GLY A 112 -22.04 1.94 7.44
N ALA A 113 -22.02 1.36 8.65
CA ALA A 113 -21.83 2.10 9.88
C ALA A 113 -20.36 2.54 10.05
N LEU A 114 -20.15 3.83 10.35
CA LEU A 114 -18.82 4.38 10.56
C LEU A 114 -18.18 3.80 11.84
N GLN A 115 -17.06 3.12 11.66
CA GLN A 115 -16.18 2.68 12.75
C GLN A 115 -14.90 3.52 12.71
N LEU A 116 -14.46 4.03 13.86
CA LEU A 116 -13.29 4.92 13.98
C LEU A 116 -12.07 4.26 14.61
N ASN A 117 -12.15 2.96 14.89
CA ASN A 117 -11.03 2.17 15.39
C ASN A 117 -10.72 1.05 14.38
N PRO A 118 -9.47 0.57 14.28
CA PRO A 118 -9.09 -0.43 13.30
C PRO A 118 -9.51 -1.86 13.70
N GLY A 119 -10.05 -2.09 14.90
CA GLY A 119 -10.27 -3.43 15.41
C GLY A 119 -8.95 -4.18 15.63
N THR A 120 -8.99 -5.52 15.62
CA THR A 120 -7.80 -6.37 15.73
C THR A 120 -7.80 -7.44 14.65
N ALA A 121 -6.65 -8.03 14.35
CA ALA A 121 -6.56 -9.12 13.36
C ALA A 121 -7.49 -10.30 13.68
N ASP A 122 -7.72 -10.59 14.97
CA ASP A 122 -8.59 -11.68 15.42
C ASP A 122 -10.09 -11.29 15.51
N ALA A 123 -10.40 -10.00 15.50
CA ALA A 123 -11.76 -9.46 15.56
C ALA A 123 -11.92 -8.24 14.63
N PRO A 124 -11.76 -8.42 13.30
CA PRO A 124 -11.76 -7.33 12.33
C PRO A 124 -13.10 -6.59 12.29
N GLU A 125 -14.21 -7.26 12.58
CA GLU A 125 -15.57 -6.70 12.57
C GLU A 125 -15.82 -5.62 13.63
N THR A 126 -14.94 -5.53 14.63
CA THR A 126 -14.98 -4.50 15.68
C THR A 126 -14.37 -3.16 15.26
N GLY A 127 -13.79 -3.10 14.05
CA GLY A 127 -13.23 -1.89 13.47
C GLY A 127 -13.45 -1.75 11.97
N PHE A 128 -12.69 -0.83 11.37
CA PHE A 128 -12.71 -0.58 9.92
C PHE A 128 -11.77 -1.49 9.12
N ARG A 129 -10.91 -2.30 9.76
CA ARG A 129 -9.99 -3.19 9.02
C ARG A 129 -10.79 -4.22 8.21
N SER A 130 -10.17 -4.72 7.15
CA SER A 130 -10.80 -5.71 6.29
C SER A 130 -9.98 -6.98 6.18
N ALA A 131 -10.64 -8.12 6.05
CA ALA A 131 -10.00 -9.34 5.58
C ALA A 131 -9.65 -9.22 4.08
N PHE A 132 -8.59 -9.91 3.68
CA PHE A 132 -8.21 -10.03 2.27
C PHE A 132 -7.54 -11.39 2.01
N SER A 133 -7.29 -11.69 0.74
CA SER A 133 -6.56 -12.87 0.30
C SER A 133 -5.58 -12.52 -0.81
N HIS A 134 -4.41 -13.18 -0.82
CA HIS A 134 -3.45 -13.04 -1.93
C HIS A 134 -3.99 -13.53 -3.27
N SER A 135 -5.05 -14.34 -3.29
CA SER A 135 -5.72 -14.74 -4.53
C SER A 135 -6.43 -13.59 -5.24
N THR A 136 -6.75 -12.51 -4.52
CA THR A 136 -7.38 -11.28 -5.02
C THR A 136 -6.47 -10.06 -4.87
N GLU A 137 -5.20 -10.29 -4.52
CA GLU A 137 -4.14 -9.28 -4.44
C GLU A 137 -3.25 -9.33 -5.68
N LYS A 138 -2.82 -8.16 -6.14
CA LYS A 138 -1.87 -8.03 -7.24
C LYS A 138 -0.94 -6.86 -6.98
N ALA A 139 0.37 -7.12 -7.08
CA ALA A 139 1.39 -6.09 -6.99
C ALA A 139 2.29 -6.11 -8.23
N GLU A 140 2.52 -4.94 -8.81
CA GLU A 140 3.39 -4.72 -9.97
C GLU A 140 4.17 -3.42 -9.75
N ALA A 141 5.23 -3.16 -10.52
CA ALA A 141 5.97 -1.91 -10.35
C ALA A 141 5.06 -0.68 -10.59
N GLY A 142 4.91 0.16 -9.57
CA GLY A 142 4.07 1.38 -9.62
C GLY A 142 2.56 1.13 -9.47
N TYR A 143 2.14 -0.10 -9.15
CA TYR A 143 0.72 -0.44 -9.01
C TYR A 143 0.48 -1.54 -7.97
N TYR A 144 -0.54 -1.34 -7.13
CA TYR A 144 -1.02 -2.35 -6.19
C TYR A 144 -2.55 -2.42 -6.27
N ARG A 145 -3.11 -3.62 -6.16
CA ARG A 145 -4.55 -3.86 -6.08
C ARG A 145 -4.85 -4.96 -5.08
N VAL A 146 -5.93 -4.79 -4.32
CA VAL A 146 -6.48 -5.84 -3.46
C VAL A 146 -8.00 -5.74 -3.39
N HIS A 147 -8.66 -6.88 -3.20
CA HIS A 147 -10.06 -6.92 -2.81
C HIS A 147 -10.17 -6.96 -1.29
N LEU A 148 -10.97 -6.05 -0.73
CA LEU A 148 -11.31 -6.00 0.69
C LEU A 148 -12.67 -6.70 0.90
N ASP A 149 -12.66 -7.86 1.57
CA ASP A 149 -13.83 -8.75 1.64
C ASP A 149 -15.01 -8.08 2.33
N GLU A 150 -14.74 -7.38 3.42
CA GLU A 150 -15.69 -6.51 4.13
C GLU A 150 -15.02 -5.15 4.27
N PRO A 151 -15.28 -4.19 3.37
CA PRO A 151 -16.62 -3.81 2.91
C PRO A 151 -17.07 -4.27 1.49
N ASP A 152 -16.42 -5.24 0.83
CA ASP A 152 -16.62 -5.58 -0.60
C ASP A 152 -16.26 -4.42 -1.54
N VAL A 153 -14.98 -4.04 -1.47
CA VAL A 153 -14.38 -2.94 -2.23
C VAL A 153 -13.09 -3.40 -2.89
N ASP A 154 -12.92 -3.12 -4.19
CA ASP A 154 -11.60 -3.20 -4.82
C ASP A 154 -10.84 -1.89 -4.56
N ALA A 155 -9.66 -1.99 -3.94
CA ALA A 155 -8.73 -0.90 -3.75
C ALA A 155 -7.59 -1.01 -4.75
N GLU A 156 -7.31 0.09 -5.46
CA GLU A 156 -6.22 0.19 -6.42
C GLU A 156 -5.38 1.43 -6.13
N LEU A 157 -4.07 1.26 -6.13
CA LEU A 157 -3.10 2.26 -5.71
C LEU A 157 -2.07 2.48 -6.81
N SER A 158 -1.71 3.75 -7.04
CA SER A 158 -0.56 4.14 -7.85
C SER A 158 0.11 5.37 -7.25
N ALA A 159 1.29 5.74 -7.76
CA ALA A 159 2.02 6.89 -7.25
C ALA A 159 2.74 7.66 -8.35
N THR A 160 2.90 8.96 -8.13
CA THR A 160 3.90 9.79 -8.81
C THR A 160 5.08 10.04 -7.87
N THR A 161 6.00 10.94 -8.23
CA THR A 161 7.13 11.29 -7.36
C THR A 161 6.70 11.81 -5.98
N ARG A 162 5.52 12.44 -5.84
CA ARG A 162 5.08 13.06 -4.56
C ARG A 162 3.58 12.93 -4.27
N VAL A 163 2.85 12.14 -5.04
CA VAL A 163 1.39 12.02 -4.93
C VAL A 163 1.01 10.55 -4.97
N GLY A 164 0.19 10.11 -4.00
CA GLY A 164 -0.51 8.83 -4.04
C GLY A 164 -1.86 8.96 -4.74
N LEU A 165 -2.21 8.00 -5.58
CA LEU A 165 -3.47 7.91 -6.29
C LEU A 165 -4.23 6.68 -5.81
N HIS A 166 -5.50 6.87 -5.46
CA HIS A 166 -6.38 5.80 -5.00
C HIS A 166 -7.56 5.69 -5.97
N ARG A 167 -7.97 4.46 -6.29
CA ARG A 167 -9.24 4.16 -6.94
C ARG A 167 -9.94 3.07 -6.13
N TYR A 168 -11.15 3.39 -5.66
CA TYR A 168 -11.99 2.48 -4.90
C TYR A 168 -13.24 2.13 -5.72
N THR A 169 -13.47 0.84 -5.93
CA THR A 169 -14.69 0.35 -6.59
C THR A 169 -15.58 -0.33 -5.56
N PHE A 170 -16.62 0.38 -5.14
CA PHE A 170 -17.64 -0.12 -4.21
C PHE A 170 -18.65 -1.00 -4.93
N ARG A 171 -18.83 -2.24 -4.45
CA ARG A 171 -19.76 -3.21 -5.08
C ARG A 171 -21.07 -3.35 -4.32
N LYS A 172 -21.05 -3.10 -3.00
CA LYS A 172 -22.26 -2.97 -2.18
C LYS A 172 -22.90 -1.59 -2.38
N GLY A 173 -24.24 -1.55 -2.34
CA GLY A 173 -25.00 -0.30 -2.31
C GLY A 173 -24.96 0.36 -0.93
N GLY A 174 -25.19 1.67 -0.87
CA GLY A 174 -25.19 2.46 0.36
C GLY A 174 -24.16 3.60 0.34
N PRO A 175 -23.94 4.29 1.49
CA PRO A 175 -22.94 5.34 1.58
C PRO A 175 -21.53 4.77 1.39
N ALA A 176 -20.79 5.33 0.43
CA ALA A 176 -19.35 5.13 0.30
C ALA A 176 -18.64 6.07 1.28
N LEU A 177 -17.82 5.50 2.16
CA LEU A 177 -17.09 6.24 3.19
C LEU A 177 -15.59 6.03 3.02
N LEU A 178 -14.82 7.04 3.42
CA LEU A 178 -13.37 6.97 3.47
C LEU A 178 -12.92 7.40 4.87
N VAL A 179 -12.30 6.49 5.60
CA VAL A 179 -11.66 6.79 6.89
C VAL A 179 -10.30 7.41 6.61
N LEU A 180 -10.04 8.56 7.21
CA LEU A 180 -8.72 9.19 7.28
C LEU A 180 -8.21 9.09 8.72
N ASP A 181 -7.18 8.28 8.94
CA ASP A 181 -6.53 8.12 10.24
C ASP A 181 -5.16 8.80 10.22
N LEU A 182 -5.06 9.92 10.94
CA LEU A 182 -3.81 10.67 11.14
C LEU A 182 -3.05 10.23 12.41
N VAL A 183 -3.63 9.34 13.21
CA VAL A 183 -3.04 8.79 14.44
C VAL A 183 -2.27 7.50 14.13
N HIS A 184 -2.74 6.72 13.16
CA HIS A 184 -2.05 5.52 12.66
C HIS A 184 -0.57 5.81 12.37
N GLY A 185 0.29 4.83 12.64
CA GLY A 185 1.68 4.87 12.26
C GLY A 185 2.35 3.54 12.56
N ILE A 186 3.34 3.21 11.74
CA ILE A 186 4.23 2.09 11.99
C ILE A 186 5.09 2.46 13.21
N TYR A 187 5.33 1.52 14.13
CA TYR A 187 6.04 1.77 15.40
C TYR A 187 5.26 2.71 16.35
N ASN A 188 4.01 2.38 16.65
CA ASN A 188 3.14 3.26 17.44
C ASN A 188 3.47 3.24 18.95
N HIS A 189 3.49 4.40 19.59
CA HIS A 189 3.58 4.57 21.04
C HIS A 189 2.80 5.82 21.48
N SER A 190 2.51 5.93 22.78
CA SER A 190 1.64 6.98 23.34
C SER A 190 2.10 8.42 23.04
N GLN A 191 3.40 8.62 22.82
CA GLN A 191 4.00 9.93 22.54
C GLN A 191 4.38 10.11 21.05
N LYS A 192 4.07 9.14 20.18
CA LYS A 192 4.45 9.20 18.76
C LYS A 192 3.82 10.41 18.09
N ASN A 193 2.51 10.59 18.25
CA ASN A 193 1.78 11.71 17.67
C ASN A 193 1.88 12.93 18.59
N VAL A 194 2.60 13.97 18.14
CA VAL A 194 2.71 15.25 18.85
C VAL A 194 1.53 16.15 18.51
N TRP A 195 1.21 16.24 17.22
CA TRP A 195 0.12 17.08 16.74
C TRP A 195 -0.46 16.50 15.45
N THR A 196 -1.78 16.50 15.35
CA THR A 196 -2.50 16.22 14.11
C THR A 196 -3.47 17.36 13.85
N PHE A 197 -3.57 17.76 12.59
CA PHE A 197 -4.49 18.82 12.16
C PHE A 197 -5.10 18.43 10.83
N VAL A 198 -6.41 18.64 10.71
CA VAL A 198 -7.14 18.48 9.46
C VAL A 198 -8.10 19.66 9.28
N ARG A 199 -8.25 20.11 8.03
CA ARG A 199 -9.18 21.16 7.63
C ARG A 199 -9.91 20.71 6.37
N ILE A 200 -11.23 20.83 6.41
CA ILE A 200 -12.09 20.72 5.24
C ILE A 200 -12.05 22.08 4.55
N GLU A 201 -11.40 22.15 3.38
CA GLU A 201 -11.33 23.40 2.60
C GLU A 201 -12.62 23.61 1.80
N ASN A 202 -13.15 22.52 1.23
CA ASN A 202 -14.39 22.49 0.45
C ASN A 202 -14.88 21.03 0.29
N ASP A 203 -15.83 20.81 -0.63
CA ASP A 203 -16.47 19.51 -0.90
C ASP A 203 -15.54 18.46 -1.53
N THR A 204 -14.34 18.83 -1.97
CA THR A 204 -13.39 17.96 -2.67
C THR A 204 -11.96 18.01 -2.14
N LEU A 205 -11.67 18.89 -1.18
CA LEU A 205 -10.31 19.13 -0.67
C LEU A 205 -10.24 19.13 0.86
N LEU A 206 -9.38 18.25 1.37
CA LEU A 206 -8.91 18.23 2.75
C LEU A 206 -7.43 18.61 2.77
N THR A 207 -7.02 19.45 3.72
CA THR A 207 -5.60 19.70 4.01
C THR A 207 -5.32 19.40 5.46
N GLY A 208 -4.06 19.17 5.80
CA GLY A 208 -3.68 18.83 7.15
C GLY A 208 -2.19 18.58 7.31
N TYR A 209 -1.80 18.25 8.52
CA TYR A 209 -0.47 17.76 8.81
C TYR A 209 -0.49 16.84 10.02
N ARG A 210 0.59 16.09 10.14
CA ARG A 210 0.93 15.27 11.29
C ARG A 210 2.36 15.61 11.68
N GLN A 211 2.59 15.81 12.97
CA GLN A 211 3.92 15.92 13.56
C GLN A 211 4.12 14.75 14.51
N THR A 212 5.21 14.00 14.31
CA THR A 212 5.57 12.84 15.12
C THR A 212 6.89 13.01 15.84
N THR A 213 7.10 12.20 16.87
CA THR A 213 8.43 11.82 17.36
C THR A 213 8.70 10.37 16.98
N GLY A 214 9.94 10.04 16.65
CA GLY A 214 10.30 8.73 16.12
C GLY A 214 11.79 8.65 15.80
N TRP A 215 12.14 7.67 14.99
CA TRP A 215 13.49 7.50 14.47
C TRP A 215 13.82 8.53 13.37
N ALA A 216 12.83 8.88 12.54
CA ALA A 216 12.96 9.87 11.45
C ALA A 216 12.73 11.31 11.92
#